data_AF-A0A2T5K553-F1
#
_entry.id   AF-A0A2T5K553-F1
#
_cell.length_a   1.000
_cell.length_b   1.000
_cell.length_c   1.000
_cell.angle_alpha   90.00
_cell.angle_beta   90.00
_cell.angle_gamma   90.00
#
_symmetry.space_group_name_H-M   'P 1'
#
loop_
_entity.id
_entity.type
_entity.pdbx_description
1 polymer ?
#
loop_
_entity_poly.entity_id
_entity_poly.type
_entity_poly.pdbx_seq_one_letter_code
_entity_poly.pdbx_strand_id
1 'polypeptide(L)'
;MSKSRAVALLVAVLLSGISMFAGAHDEAYFDSRESAHGGQTRMAGPYHLELVAKDKEIVLYVMDHADRPLSTEGGGGKANVQIGKGKDNTSIKLEPEGENLLKGKGDFSVTPQTVVTVFVDLPGQEVTTARFIPLKATAKTARKQNAAKPQAGSKNGHDHHHM
;
A
#
# COMPACT_ATOMS: atom_id res chain seq x y z
N MET A 1 -21.38 60.81 -40.61
CA MET A 1 -22.28 59.71 -41.03
C MET A 1 -21.46 58.47 -41.39
N SER A 2 -21.45 57.46 -40.53
CA SER A 2 -21.54 56.04 -40.90
C SER A 2 -22.02 55.28 -39.64
N LYS A 3 -22.83 54.24 -39.86
CA LYS A 3 -23.77 53.64 -38.90
C LYS A 3 -23.17 52.40 -38.22
N SER A 4 -23.60 52.18 -36.97
CA SER A 4 -23.82 50.94 -36.20
C SER A 4 -23.11 49.63 -36.63
N ARG A 5 -22.70 48.74 -35.72
CA ARG A 5 -23.59 47.93 -34.87
C ARG A 5 -22.82 47.25 -33.73
N ALA A 6 -23.41 47.27 -32.53
CA ALA A 6 -23.09 46.32 -31.48
C ALA A 6 -23.66 44.94 -31.85
N VAL A 7 -22.87 43.89 -31.61
CA VAL A 7 -23.35 42.50 -31.53
C VAL A 7 -22.77 41.93 -30.25
N ALA A 8 -23.65 41.65 -29.30
CA ALA A 8 -23.35 40.81 -28.15
C ALA A 8 -23.45 39.33 -28.57
N LEU A 9 -22.50 38.51 -28.13
CA LEU A 9 -22.66 37.06 -28.05
C LEU A 9 -22.21 36.60 -26.66
N LEU A 10 -23.03 35.72 -26.11
CA LEU A 10 -23.10 35.20 -24.74
C LEU A 10 -22.64 33.72 -24.77
N VAL A 11 -22.30 33.14 -23.60
CA VAL A 11 -22.06 31.68 -23.30
C VAL A 11 -20.57 31.25 -23.45
N ALA A 12 -19.88 30.53 -22.55
CA ALA A 12 -20.17 29.51 -21.52
C ALA A 12 -19.18 29.65 -20.33
N VAL A 13 -19.57 29.56 -19.05
CA VAL A 13 -19.80 28.35 -18.22
C VAL A 13 -18.60 27.38 -18.12
N LEU A 14 -17.97 27.39 -16.94
CA LEU A 14 -17.33 26.30 -16.18
C LEU A 14 -16.12 25.58 -16.79
N LEU A 15 -14.92 25.99 -16.37
CA LEU A 15 -13.87 25.03 -15.99
C LEU A 15 -13.37 25.35 -14.58
N SER A 16 -14.20 25.02 -13.59
CA SER A 16 -13.67 24.58 -12.30
C SER A 16 -12.91 23.30 -12.58
N GLY A 17 -11.61 23.41 -12.89
CA GLY A 17 -10.71 22.27 -12.93
C GLY A 17 -10.70 21.66 -11.55
N ILE A 18 -11.51 20.63 -11.35
CA ILE A 18 -11.52 19.85 -10.12
C ILE A 18 -10.11 19.26 -10.02
N SER A 19 -9.33 19.75 -9.06
CA SER A 19 -8.03 19.19 -8.67
C SER A 19 -8.22 17.76 -8.12
N MET A 20 -8.57 16.80 -8.97
CA MET A 20 -8.64 15.37 -8.63
C MET A 20 -7.25 14.74 -8.74
N PHE A 21 -6.23 15.29 -8.09
CA PHE A 21 -4.88 14.68 -8.08
C PHE A 21 -4.21 14.68 -6.71
N ALA A 22 -4.94 14.97 -5.62
CA ALA A 22 -4.34 15.07 -4.29
C ALA A 22 -4.17 13.73 -3.54
N GLY A 23 -4.54 12.58 -4.14
CA GLY A 23 -4.59 11.29 -3.41
C GLY A 23 -3.80 10.13 -4.02
N ALA A 24 -3.23 10.25 -5.23
CA ALA A 24 -2.58 9.11 -5.89
C ALA A 24 -1.29 8.62 -5.19
N HIS A 25 -0.79 9.36 -4.20
CA HIS A 25 0.45 9.06 -3.49
C HIS A 25 0.27 8.86 -1.99
N ASP A 26 -0.98 8.80 -1.50
CA ASP A 26 -1.21 8.48 -0.10
C ASP A 26 -1.21 6.95 0.14
N GLU A 27 -0.98 6.54 1.38
CA GLU A 27 -0.99 5.11 1.73
C GLU A 27 -2.36 4.46 1.47
N ALA A 28 -3.46 5.22 1.56
CA ALA A 28 -4.81 4.70 1.39
C ALA A 28 -5.06 4.29 -0.06
N TYR A 29 -4.51 5.04 -1.02
CA TYR A 29 -4.52 4.73 -2.43
C TYR A 29 -3.81 3.41 -2.71
N PHE A 30 -2.59 3.22 -2.21
CA PHE A 30 -1.87 1.96 -2.36
C PHE A 30 -2.57 0.81 -1.64
N ASP A 31 -3.08 1.02 -0.41
CA ASP A 31 -3.84 0.01 0.35
C ASP A 31 -5.17 -0.37 -0.34
N SER A 32 -5.70 0.47 -1.25
CA SER A 32 -6.95 0.21 -1.98
C SER A 32 -6.76 -0.66 -3.23
N ARG A 33 -5.53 -0.86 -3.68
CA ARG A 33 -5.19 -1.58 -4.91
C ARG A 33 -4.47 -2.88 -4.60
N GLU A 34 -4.58 -3.81 -5.54
CA GLU A 34 -3.83 -5.06 -5.48
C GLU A 34 -2.44 -4.80 -6.05
N SER A 35 -1.41 -5.14 -5.29
CA SER A 35 -0.01 -5.05 -5.72
C SER A 35 0.33 -6.21 -6.64
N ALA A 36 1.31 -6.04 -7.53
CA ALA A 36 1.61 -6.99 -8.60
C ALA A 36 2.03 -8.39 -8.08
N HIS A 37 2.63 -8.46 -6.89
CA HIS A 37 3.14 -9.70 -6.29
C HIS A 37 2.38 -10.08 -5.01
N GLY A 38 1.21 -9.47 -4.77
CA GLY A 38 0.38 -9.71 -3.59
C GLY A 38 0.95 -9.13 -2.30
N GLY A 39 1.93 -8.22 -2.39
CA GLY A 39 2.51 -7.50 -1.27
C GLY A 39 1.78 -6.21 -0.93
N GLN A 40 2.43 -5.38 -0.11
CA GLN A 40 1.99 -4.02 0.18
C GLN A 40 2.92 -3.01 -0.49
N THR A 41 2.36 -2.11 -1.30
CA THR A 41 3.12 -1.05 -1.95
C THR A 41 3.18 0.22 -1.11
N ARG A 42 4.34 0.87 -1.11
CA ARG A 42 4.57 2.19 -0.50
C ARG A 42 5.45 3.06 -1.38
N MET A 43 5.23 4.37 -1.30
CA MET A 43 6.18 5.36 -1.77
C MET A 43 7.43 5.36 -0.89
N ALA A 44 8.61 5.48 -1.49
CA ALA A 44 9.87 5.73 -0.80
C ALA A 44 10.70 6.73 -1.63
N GLY A 45 10.55 8.03 -1.35
CA GLY A 45 11.16 9.07 -2.18
C GLY A 45 10.70 8.93 -3.65
N PRO A 46 11.61 8.77 -4.63
CA PRO A 46 11.27 8.62 -6.05
C PRO A 46 10.80 7.21 -6.45
N TYR A 47 10.72 6.26 -5.51
CA TYR A 47 10.40 4.85 -5.79
C TYR A 47 9.02 4.45 -5.33
N HIS A 48 8.48 3.42 -5.98
CA HIS A 48 7.48 2.55 -5.41
C HIS A 48 8.17 1.27 -4.95
N LEU A 49 7.90 0.87 -3.71
CA LEU A 49 8.41 -0.35 -3.11
C LEU A 49 7.25 -1.27 -2.80
N GLU A 50 7.26 -2.49 -3.32
CA GLU A 50 6.31 -3.53 -2.94
C GLU A 50 6.99 -4.53 -2.00
N LEU A 51 6.47 -4.63 -0.76
CA LEU A 51 6.94 -5.58 0.23
C LEU A 51 6.05 -6.82 0.27
N VAL A 52 6.65 -7.99 0.04
CA VAL A 52 6.05 -9.29 0.33
C VAL A 52 6.73 -9.86 1.57
N ALA A 53 5.98 -9.94 2.67
CA ALA A 53 6.46 -10.52 3.93
C ALA A 53 5.83 -11.89 4.15
N LYS A 54 6.68 -12.90 4.32
CA LYS A 54 6.30 -14.26 4.74
C LYS A 54 7.09 -14.61 5.99
N ASP A 55 6.68 -15.66 6.69
CA ASP A 55 7.48 -16.18 7.80
C ASP A 55 8.91 -16.41 7.34
N LYS A 56 9.86 -15.85 8.10
CA LYS A 56 11.30 -15.96 7.88
C LYS A 56 11.86 -15.38 6.58
N GLU A 57 11.05 -14.73 5.74
CA GLU A 57 11.49 -14.18 4.45
C GLU A 57 10.84 -12.83 4.14
N ILE A 58 11.66 -11.88 3.71
CA ILE A 58 11.25 -10.60 3.15
C ILE A 58 11.70 -10.54 1.70
N VAL A 59 10.77 -10.21 0.81
CA VAL A 59 11.06 -9.83 -0.58
C VAL A 59 10.57 -8.40 -0.80
N LEU A 60 11.42 -7.57 -1.38
CA LEU A 60 11.13 -6.19 -1.73
C LEU A 60 11.33 -6.00 -3.23
N TYR A 61 10.28 -5.66 -3.96
CA TYR A 61 10.39 -5.24 -5.35
C TYR A 61 10.55 -3.72 -5.41
N VAL A 62 11.48 -3.28 -6.23
CA VAL A 62 11.82 -1.88 -6.44
C VAL A 62 11.34 -1.47 -7.83
N MET A 63 10.55 -0.40 -7.87
CA MET A 63 10.04 0.19 -9.09
C MET A 63 10.30 1.69 -9.11
N ASP A 64 10.41 2.25 -10.32
CA ASP A 64 10.35 3.69 -10.50
C ASP A 64 8.94 4.24 -10.22
N HIS A 65 8.81 5.56 -10.25
CA HIS A 65 7.53 6.24 -9.98
C HIS A 65 6.41 5.91 -10.99
N ALA A 66 6.75 5.27 -12.12
CA ALA A 66 5.81 4.83 -13.15
C ALA A 66 5.51 3.31 -13.06
N ASP A 67 5.80 2.68 -11.91
CA ASP A 67 5.62 1.25 -11.66
C ASP A 67 6.47 0.33 -12.56
N ARG A 68 7.55 0.84 -13.17
CA ARG A 68 8.46 0.01 -13.98
C ARG A 68 9.56 -0.57 -13.11
N PRO A 69 10.01 -1.82 -13.35
CA PRO A 69 11.14 -2.40 -12.63
C PRO A 69 12.36 -1.49 -12.64
N LEU A 70 12.96 -1.27 -11.47
CA LEU A 70 14.19 -0.52 -11.32
C LEU A 70 15.30 -1.46 -10.83
N SER A 71 16.43 -1.49 -11.53
CA SER A 71 17.54 -2.40 -11.21
C SER A 71 18.00 -2.24 -9.76
N THR A 72 18.20 -3.38 -9.08
CA THR A 72 18.79 -3.44 -7.73
C THR A 72 20.27 -3.81 -7.75
N GLU A 73 20.87 -3.96 -8.93
CA GLU A 73 22.28 -4.31 -9.10
C GLU A 73 23.21 -3.30 -8.38
N GLY A 74 24.20 -3.81 -7.65
CA GLY A 74 25.14 -3.01 -6.88
C GLY A 74 24.55 -2.32 -5.64
N GLY A 75 23.24 -2.46 -5.39
CA GLY A 75 22.55 -1.92 -4.23
C GLY A 75 22.30 -2.94 -3.13
N GLY A 76 21.45 -2.56 -2.18
CA GLY A 76 21.03 -3.41 -1.08
C GLY A 76 20.00 -2.73 -0.18
N GLY A 77 19.66 -3.41 0.92
CA GLY A 77 18.75 -2.83 1.90
C GLY A 77 18.82 -3.48 3.26
N LYS A 78 18.02 -2.95 4.18
CA LYS A 78 17.84 -3.47 5.52
C LYS A 78 16.37 -3.37 5.92
N ALA A 79 15.77 -4.50 6.32
CA ALA A 79 14.44 -4.54 6.89
C ALA A 79 14.53 -4.72 8.41
N ASN A 80 13.89 -3.84 9.17
CA ASN A 80 13.65 -4.03 10.60
C ASN A 80 12.22 -4.52 10.79
N VAL A 81 12.06 -5.75 11.27
CA VAL A 81 10.77 -6.39 11.52
C VAL A 81 10.46 -6.27 13.00
N GLN A 82 9.44 -5.49 13.34
CA GLN A 82 8.93 -5.34 14.70
C GLN A 82 7.57 -6.02 14.84
N ILE A 83 7.37 -6.76 15.93
CA ILE A 83 6.10 -7.44 16.23
C ILE A 83 5.46 -6.79 17.46
N GLY A 84 4.30 -6.15 17.26
CA GLY A 84 3.57 -5.48 18.35
C GLY A 84 4.34 -4.33 18.99
N LYS A 85 4.08 -4.07 20.28
CA LYS A 85 4.71 -3.00 21.07
C LYS A 85 5.98 -3.46 21.81
N GLY A 86 6.43 -4.69 21.56
CA GLY A 86 7.61 -5.26 22.21
C GLY A 86 8.91 -4.64 21.72
N LYS A 87 10.01 -4.98 22.41
CA LYS A 87 11.38 -4.67 21.96
C LYS A 87 11.90 -5.64 20.90
N ASP A 88 11.16 -6.70 20.61
CA ASP A 88 11.54 -7.72 19.64
C ASP A 88 11.57 -7.09 18.24
N ASN A 89 12.79 -6.89 17.74
CA ASN A 89 13.08 -6.37 16.42
C ASN A 89 14.12 -7.28 15.76
N THR A 90 13.77 -7.85 14.61
CA THR A 90 14.69 -8.63 13.79
C THR A 90 15.19 -7.75 12.65
N SER A 91 16.49 -7.45 12.63
CA SER A 91 17.13 -6.76 11.53
C SER A 91 17.61 -7.76 10.47
N ILE A 92 17.14 -7.58 9.24
CA ILE A 92 17.39 -8.47 8.11
C ILE A 92 18.14 -7.67 7.03
N LYS A 93 19.31 -8.16 6.62
CA LYS A 93 19.99 -7.65 5.42
C LYS A 93 19.22 -8.10 4.18
N LEU A 94 18.96 -7.18 3.26
CA LEU A 94 18.36 -7.48 1.97
C LEU A 94 19.43 -7.34 0.88
N GLU A 95 19.54 -8.37 0.05
CA GLU A 95 20.53 -8.47 -1.02
C GLU A 95 19.82 -8.58 -2.38
N PRO A 96 20.39 -8.03 -3.46
CA PRO A 96 19.84 -8.17 -4.80
C PRO A 96 19.70 -9.64 -5.23
N GLU A 97 18.59 -10.00 -5.85
CA GLU A 97 18.39 -11.33 -6.44
C GLU A 97 17.59 -11.24 -7.74
N GLY A 98 18.25 -11.04 -8.88
CA GLY A 98 17.58 -10.83 -10.16
C GLY A 98 17.55 -9.35 -10.55
N GLU A 99 16.54 -8.92 -11.29
CA GLU A 99 16.53 -7.57 -11.89
C GLU A 99 16.26 -6.48 -10.85
N ASN A 100 15.09 -6.51 -10.21
CA ASN A 100 14.57 -5.38 -9.43
C ASN A 100 14.17 -5.74 -8.00
N LEU A 101 14.69 -6.83 -7.45
CA LEU A 101 14.30 -7.31 -6.13
C LEU A 101 15.45 -7.38 -5.15
N LEU A 102 15.14 -7.11 -3.89
CA LEU A 102 16.00 -7.33 -2.73
C LEU A 102 15.34 -8.38 -1.84
N LYS A 103 16.09 -9.43 -1.46
CA LYS A 103 15.59 -10.52 -0.59
C LYS A 103 16.45 -10.67 0.65
N GLY A 104 15.83 -11.04 1.76
CA GLY A 104 16.53 -11.44 2.98
C GLY A 104 15.73 -12.42 3.81
N LYS A 105 16.44 -13.17 4.66
CA LYS A 105 15.86 -14.15 5.59
C LYS A 105 16.21 -13.81 7.04
N GLY A 106 15.34 -14.16 7.96
CA GLY A 106 15.54 -13.92 9.39
C GLY A 106 14.65 -14.82 10.24
N ASP A 107 14.82 -14.78 11.56
CA ASP A 107 13.94 -15.52 12.47
C ASP A 107 12.82 -14.61 12.97
N PHE A 108 11.66 -14.73 12.35
CA PHE A 108 10.44 -13.99 12.68
C PHE A 108 9.21 -14.69 12.08
N SER A 109 8.04 -14.42 12.66
CA SER A 109 6.74 -14.77 12.10
C SER A 109 5.94 -13.52 11.78
N VAL A 110 5.21 -13.54 10.67
CA VAL A 110 4.40 -12.41 10.23
C VAL A 110 3.02 -12.50 10.88
N THR A 111 2.61 -11.43 11.54
CA THR A 111 1.33 -11.30 12.26
C THR A 111 0.61 -10.01 11.84
N PRO A 112 -0.69 -9.85 12.14
CA PRO A 112 -1.39 -8.58 11.91
C PRO A 112 -0.78 -7.37 12.65
N GLN A 113 0.06 -7.62 13.66
CA GLN A 113 0.76 -6.58 14.42
C GLN A 113 2.20 -6.34 13.92
N THR A 114 2.62 -7.02 12.86
CA THR A 114 3.96 -6.85 12.27
C THR A 114 4.06 -5.51 11.55
N VAL A 115 5.12 -4.78 11.88
CA VAL A 115 5.55 -3.56 11.20
C VAL A 115 6.92 -3.83 10.62
N VAL A 116 7.13 -3.47 9.36
CA VAL A 116 8.44 -3.59 8.71
C VAL A 116 8.89 -2.20 8.28
N THR A 117 10.05 -1.76 8.74
CA THR A 117 10.69 -0.54 8.26
C THR A 117 11.89 -0.92 7.40
N VAL A 118 11.85 -0.53 6.13
CA VAL A 118 12.89 -0.84 5.15
C VAL A 118 13.72 0.39 4.85
N PHE A 119 15.02 0.19 4.73
CA PHE A 119 15.98 1.14 4.20
C PHE A 119 16.53 0.58 2.89
N VAL A 120 16.57 1.39 1.84
CA VAL A 120 17.04 0.99 0.50
C VAL A 120 18.17 1.91 0.09
N ASP A 121 19.29 1.32 -0.33
CA ASP A 121 20.49 1.99 -0.82
C ASP A 121 20.80 1.46 -2.22
N LEU A 122 20.66 2.33 -3.22
CA LEU A 122 20.88 1.98 -4.63
C LEU A 122 21.99 2.87 -5.20
N PRO A 123 22.80 2.35 -6.15
CA PRO A 123 23.88 3.14 -6.74
C PRO A 123 23.40 4.46 -7.34
N GLY A 124 24.06 5.55 -6.94
CA GLY A 124 23.77 6.89 -7.46
C GLY A 124 22.47 7.51 -6.94
N GLN A 125 21.88 6.96 -5.88
CA GLN A 125 20.61 7.40 -5.32
C GLN A 125 20.74 7.72 -3.83
N GLU A 126 19.87 8.59 -3.32
CA GLU A 126 19.77 8.80 -1.87
C GLU A 126 19.17 7.57 -1.19
N VAL A 127 19.64 7.26 0.02
CA VAL A 127 19.06 6.20 0.84
C VAL A 127 17.63 6.57 1.21
N THR A 128 16.69 5.70 0.87
CA THR A 128 15.26 5.92 1.13
C THR A 128 14.74 4.98 2.22
N THR A 129 13.60 5.34 2.80
CA THR A 129 12.92 4.50 3.80
C THR A 129 11.42 4.42 3.55
N ALA A 130 10.84 3.25 3.83
CA ALA A 130 9.40 3.03 3.83
C ALA A 130 8.99 2.13 5.00
N ARG A 131 7.76 2.35 5.47
CA ARG A 131 7.15 1.59 6.57
C ARG A 131 5.92 0.84 6.08
N PHE A 132 5.85 -0.43 6.45
CA PHE A 132 4.83 -1.38 6.01
C PHE A 132 4.11 -2.01 7.21
N ILE A 133 2.85 -2.38 7.00
CA ILE A 133 2.00 -3.18 7.90
C ILE A 133 1.38 -4.30 7.03
N PRO A 134 2.14 -5.38 6.75
CA PRO A 134 1.88 -6.29 5.62
C PRO A 134 0.54 -7.04 5.70
N LEU A 135 0.05 -7.28 6.92
CA LEU A 135 -1.20 -8.00 7.17
C LEU A 135 -2.33 -7.09 7.66
N LYS A 136 -2.21 -5.77 7.47
CA LYS A 136 -3.31 -4.85 7.77
C LYS A 136 -4.52 -5.24 6.92
N ALA A 137 -5.65 -5.50 7.57
CA ALA A 137 -6.89 -5.81 6.87
C ALA A 137 -7.29 -4.61 5.98
N THR A 138 -7.22 -4.79 4.67
CA THR A 138 -7.74 -3.82 3.70
C THR A 138 -9.27 -3.91 3.66
N ALA A 139 -9.95 -2.82 3.29
CA ALA A 139 -11.42 -2.75 3.28
C ALA A 139 -12.07 -3.86 2.43
N LYS A 140 -11.39 -4.35 1.40
CA LYS A 140 -11.84 -5.45 0.52
C LYS A 140 -11.77 -6.81 1.23
N THR A 141 -10.68 -7.09 1.96
CA THR A 141 -10.51 -8.31 2.76
C THR A 141 -11.48 -8.35 3.95
N ALA A 142 -11.71 -7.21 4.61
CA ALA A 142 -12.68 -7.09 5.71
C ALA A 142 -14.12 -7.41 5.25
N ARG A 143 -14.52 -6.94 4.07
CA ARG A 143 -15.84 -7.26 3.49
C ARG A 143 -16.00 -8.74 3.14
N LYS A 144 -14.95 -9.37 2.59
CA LYS A 144 -14.97 -10.81 2.25
C LYS A 144 -15.01 -11.70 3.50
N GLN A 145 -14.32 -11.34 4.57
CA GLN A 145 -14.37 -12.05 5.85
C GLN A 145 -15.74 -11.91 6.54
N ASN A 146 -16.36 -10.72 6.47
CA ASN A 146 -17.71 -10.51 7.02
C ASN A 146 -18.80 -11.28 6.26
N ALA A 147 -18.64 -11.49 4.96
CA ALA A 147 -19.56 -12.28 4.14
C ALA A 147 -19.41 -13.80 4.32
N ALA A 148 -18.31 -14.26 4.94
CA ALA A 148 -18.01 -15.69 5.13
C ALA A 148 -18.44 -16.24 6.51
N LYS A 149 -19.03 -15.42 7.39
CA LYS A 149 -19.57 -15.89 8.68
C LYS A 149 -21.02 -16.34 8.49
N PRO A 150 -21.37 -17.64 8.66
CA PRO A 150 -22.76 -18.06 8.65
C PRO A 150 -23.47 -17.42 9.84
N GLN A 151 -24.53 -16.68 9.56
CA GLN A 151 -25.44 -16.14 10.55
C GLN A 151 -26.14 -17.33 11.21
N ALA A 152 -25.62 -17.76 12.37
CA ALA A 152 -26.27 -18.79 13.18
C ALA A 152 -27.67 -18.28 13.55
N GLY A 153 -28.69 -18.93 13.00
CA GLY A 153 -30.09 -18.58 13.20
C GLY A 153 -30.46 -18.67 14.67
N SER A 154 -30.71 -17.52 15.28
CA SER A 154 -31.33 -17.43 16.60
C SER A 154 -32.82 -17.72 16.44
N LYS A 155 -33.22 -18.99 16.59
CA LYS A 155 -34.60 -19.36 16.88
C LYS A 155 -34.77 -19.37 18.40
N ASN A 156 -35.14 -18.23 18.98
CA ASN A 156 -35.82 -18.19 20.26
C ASN A 156 -37.24 -17.69 20.00
N GLY A 157 -38.17 -18.65 19.88
CA GLY A 157 -39.59 -18.39 19.93
C GLY A 157 -39.95 -17.94 21.34
N HIS A 158 -40.49 -16.73 21.44
CA HIS A 158 -41.22 -16.29 22.61
C HIS A 158 -42.61 -16.90 22.53
N ASP A 159 -42.94 -17.80 23.46
CA ASP A 159 -44.33 -18.08 23.80
C ASP A 159 -44.54 -17.68 25.26
N HIS A 160 -45.07 -16.48 25.44
CA HIS A 160 -45.89 -16.11 26.59
C HIS A 160 -47.32 -16.05 26.07
N HIS A 161 -48.26 -16.75 26.70
CA HIS A 161 -49.56 -16.18 27.07
C HIS A 161 -50.33 -17.12 28.02
N HIS A 162 -50.92 -16.46 29.02
CA HIS A 162 -51.94 -16.91 29.97
C HIS A 162 -53.10 -17.66 29.25
N MET A 163 -53.80 -18.65 29.80
CA MET A 163 -54.47 -18.82 31.11
C MET A 163 -54.62 -20.32 31.42
#